data_AF-A0A6N7M9J3-F1
#
_entry.id   AF-A0A6N7M9J3-F1
#
_cell.length_a   1.000
_cell.length_b   1.000
_cell.length_c   1.000
_cell.angle_alpha   90.00
_cell.angle_beta   90.00
_cell.angle_gamma   90.00
#
_symmetry.space_group_name_H-M   'P 1'
#
loop_
_entity.id
_entity.type
_entity.pdbx_description
1 polymer ?
#
loop_
_entity_poly.entity_id
_entity_poly.type
_entity_poly.pdbx_seq_one_letter_code
_entity_poly.pdbx_strand_id
1 'polypeptide(L)'
;MSTIKSVSLKTIQNIGLGVLLTVTCVSGYSSETNTGQNEKPNFVFIMVDDLGWKDVGFMGSNYYETPNIDKLAGQGVVFTNVYANAPNCAPTRAILMTGKYTPRHEIYGS
;
A
#
# COMPACT_ATOMS: atom_id res chain seq x y z
N MET A 1 26.99 44.92 -50.91
CA MET A 1 26.97 45.35 -49.50
C MET A 1 25.51 45.45 -49.08
N SER A 2 25.12 44.86 -47.94
CA SER A 2 23.81 45.02 -47.26
C SER A 2 22.71 43.96 -47.46
N THR A 3 22.92 42.73 -46.97
CA THR A 3 21.80 41.80 -46.63
C THR A 3 21.82 41.36 -45.17
N ILE A 4 22.69 41.94 -44.31
CA ILE A 4 22.95 41.41 -42.95
C ILE A 4 22.17 42.16 -41.84
N LYS A 5 21.37 43.19 -42.13
CA LYS A 5 20.87 44.13 -41.10
C LYS A 5 19.43 43.94 -40.57
N SER A 6 18.74 42.81 -40.75
CA SER A 6 17.37 42.69 -40.21
C SER A 6 16.96 41.33 -39.64
N VAL A 7 17.90 40.52 -39.12
CA VAL A 7 17.48 39.45 -38.20
C VAL A 7 17.10 40.11 -36.88
N SER A 8 15.79 40.22 -36.65
CA SER A 8 15.20 40.89 -35.49
C SER A 8 15.82 40.38 -34.19
N LEU A 9 16.26 41.29 -33.33
CA LEU A 9 16.88 40.99 -32.03
C LEU A 9 16.00 40.09 -31.15
N LYS A 10 14.68 40.13 -31.37
CA LYS A 10 13.67 39.25 -30.74
C LYS A 10 13.78 37.78 -31.17
N THR A 11 14.26 37.52 -32.40
CA THR A 11 14.45 36.16 -32.93
C THR A 11 15.64 35.48 -32.23
N ILE A 12 16.72 36.22 -31.96
CA ILE A 12 17.90 35.68 -31.24
C ILE A 12 17.56 35.40 -29.77
N GLN A 13 16.77 36.26 -29.12
CA GLN A 13 16.30 36.05 -27.74
C GLN A 13 15.35 34.84 -27.62
N ASN A 14 14.46 34.61 -28.58
CA ASN A 14 13.50 33.50 -28.54
C ASN A 14 14.13 32.14 -28.87
N ILE A 15 15.17 32.10 -29.71
CA ILE A 15 15.92 30.86 -29.99
C ILE A 15 16.74 30.44 -28.77
N GLY A 16 17.35 31.39 -28.05
CA GLY A 16 18.13 31.10 -26.83
C GLY A 16 17.27 30.53 -25.68
N LEU A 17 16.04 31.03 -25.52
CA LEU A 17 15.11 30.55 -24.49
C LEU A 17 14.55 29.15 -24.80
N GLY A 18 14.30 28.86 -26.08
CA GLY A 18 13.81 27.54 -26.54
C GLY A 18 14.86 26.42 -26.41
N VAL A 19 16.15 26.74 -26.61
CA VAL A 19 17.25 25.78 -26.46
C VAL A 19 17.58 25.51 -24.98
N LEU A 20 17.40 26.50 -24.10
CA LEU A 20 17.61 26.33 -22.66
C LEU A 20 16.52 25.48 -21.99
N LEU A 21 15.28 25.55 -22.51
CA LEU A 21 14.13 24.78 -22.00
C LEU A 21 14.19 23.29 -22.39
N THR A 22 14.86 22.95 -23.50
CA THR A 22 15.00 21.56 -23.95
C THR A 22 16.17 20.84 -23.28
N VAL A 23 17.26 21.56 -22.96
CA VAL A 23 18.43 21.00 -22.25
C VAL A 23 18.11 20.60 -20.80
N THR A 24 17.17 21.29 -20.14
CA THR A 24 16.74 20.97 -18.77
C THR A 24 15.86 19.71 -18.67
N CYS A 25 15.24 19.27 -19.76
CA CYS A 25 14.41 18.06 -19.79
C CYS A 25 15.22 16.77 -19.94
N VAL A 26 16.44 16.84 -20.49
CA VAL A 26 17.26 15.64 -20.79
C VAL A 26 18.14 15.19 -19.63
N SER A 27 18.49 16.07 -18.69
CA SER A 27 19.37 15.74 -17.55
C SER A 27 18.68 15.09 -16.34
N GLY A 28 17.35 14.89 -16.39
CA GLY A 28 16.55 14.43 -15.25
C GLY A 28 16.25 12.93 -15.18
N TYR A 29 16.56 12.14 -16.21
CA TYR A 29 16.31 10.69 -16.20
C TYR A 29 17.49 9.93 -15.58
N SER A 30 17.75 10.20 -14.31
CA SER A 30 18.45 9.25 -13.45
C SER A 30 17.51 8.07 -13.23
N SER A 31 17.61 7.06 -14.10
CA SER A 31 17.00 5.76 -13.84
C SER A 31 17.73 5.17 -12.63
N GLU A 32 17.19 5.41 -11.43
CA GLU A 32 17.58 4.63 -10.27
C GLU A 32 17.31 3.17 -10.59
N THR A 33 18.36 2.42 -10.91
CA THR A 33 18.32 0.97 -10.87
C THR A 33 18.18 0.61 -9.41
N ASN A 34 16.93 0.58 -8.93
CA ASN A 34 16.60 0.09 -7.61
C ASN A 34 16.92 -1.41 -7.64
N THR A 35 18.18 -1.75 -7.36
CA THR A 35 18.61 -3.10 -7.03
C THR A 35 18.23 -3.38 -5.57
N GLY A 36 17.03 -2.98 -5.17
CA GLY A 36 16.36 -3.59 -4.04
C GLY A 36 16.19 -5.04 -4.42
N GLN A 37 17.01 -5.91 -3.83
CA GLN A 37 16.76 -7.35 -3.79
C GLN A 37 15.25 -7.51 -3.61
N ASN A 38 14.60 -8.15 -4.58
CA ASN A 38 13.18 -8.47 -4.51
C ASN A 38 13.03 -9.61 -3.50
N GLU A 39 13.42 -9.33 -2.25
CA GLU A 39 13.28 -10.24 -1.14
C GLU A 39 11.79 -10.41 -0.92
N LYS A 40 11.33 -11.65 -1.08
CA LYS A 40 9.93 -11.98 -0.88
C LYS A 40 9.57 -11.55 0.54
N PRO A 41 8.52 -10.74 0.72
CA PRO A 41 8.13 -10.29 2.04
C PRO A 41 7.75 -11.51 2.90
N ASN A 42 8.08 -11.43 4.18
CA ASN A 42 7.61 -12.41 5.15
C ASN A 42 6.17 -12.09 5.53
N PHE A 43 5.31 -13.10 5.57
CA PHE A 43 3.92 -12.96 5.99
C PHE A 43 3.75 -13.59 7.38
N VAL A 44 3.43 -12.78 8.38
CA VAL A 44 3.08 -13.23 9.72
C VAL A 44 1.58 -13.07 9.90
N PHE A 45 0.89 -14.19 10.10
CA PHE A 45 -0.55 -14.21 10.34
C PHE A 45 -0.83 -14.55 11.80
N ILE A 46 -1.55 -13.67 12.50
CA ILE A 46 -1.93 -13.83 13.91
C ILE A 46 -3.45 -13.91 13.99
N MET A 47 -3.95 -14.99 14.59
CA MET A 47 -5.38 -15.20 14.82
C MET A 47 -5.59 -15.58 16.28
N VAL A 48 -6.60 -14.97 16.88
CA VAL A 48 -6.95 -15.15 18.30
C VAL A 48 -8.33 -15.80 18.37
N ASP A 49 -8.48 -16.82 19.21
CA ASP A 49 -9.75 -17.49 19.43
C ASP A 49 -10.64 -16.66 20.37
N ASP A 50 -11.96 -16.67 20.14
CA ASP A 50 -12.97 -15.98 20.94
C ASP A 50 -12.75 -14.47 21.18
N LEU A 51 -12.00 -13.78 20.31
CA LEU A 51 -11.81 -12.33 20.42
C LEU A 51 -13.01 -11.55 19.85
N GLY A 52 -13.69 -10.82 20.72
CA GLY A 52 -14.81 -9.96 20.38
C GLY A 52 -14.40 -8.64 19.74
N TRP A 53 -15.30 -8.09 18.92
CA TRP A 53 -15.11 -6.82 18.21
C TRP A 53 -14.71 -5.64 19.10
N LYS A 54 -15.28 -5.58 20.32
CA LYS A 54 -15.10 -4.49 21.27
C LYS A 54 -14.07 -4.80 22.35
N ASP A 55 -13.30 -5.88 22.21
CA ASP A 55 -12.40 -6.30 23.28
C ASP A 55 -11.07 -5.53 23.25
N VAL A 56 -10.69 -5.00 22.09
CA VAL A 56 -9.42 -4.29 21.87
C VAL A 56 -9.54 -2.76 21.97
N GLY A 57 -8.49 -2.11 22.45
CA GLY A 57 -8.45 -0.66 22.69
C GLY A 57 -8.71 0.17 21.43
N PHE A 58 -8.09 -0.18 20.30
CA PHE A 58 -8.29 0.51 19.02
C PHE A 58 -9.73 0.43 18.48
N MET A 59 -10.55 -0.48 18.99
CA MET A 59 -11.99 -0.61 18.67
C MET A 59 -12.91 0.05 19.72
N GLY A 60 -12.32 0.74 20.71
CA GLY A 60 -13.04 1.48 21.74
C GLY A 60 -13.28 0.71 23.04
N SER A 61 -12.56 -0.40 23.28
CA SER A 61 -12.54 -1.05 24.60
C SER A 61 -11.89 -0.15 25.64
N ASN A 62 -12.52 -0.04 26.82
CA ASN A 62 -11.91 0.57 28.02
C ASN A 62 -11.65 -0.47 29.12
N TYR A 63 -11.91 -1.75 28.84
CA TYR A 63 -11.81 -2.82 29.84
C TYR A 63 -10.48 -3.57 29.77
N TYR A 64 -9.99 -3.84 28.55
CA TYR A 64 -8.71 -4.51 28.32
C TYR A 64 -7.69 -3.55 27.74
N GLU A 65 -6.45 -3.62 28.23
CA GLU A 65 -5.33 -2.86 27.69
C GLU A 65 -4.60 -3.68 26.62
N THR A 66 -4.54 -3.16 25.39
CA THR A 66 -3.90 -3.84 24.25
C THR A 66 -2.81 -3.01 23.57
N PRO A 67 -1.83 -2.45 24.31
CA PRO A 67 -0.93 -1.40 23.80
C PRO A 67 -0.12 -1.82 22.56
N ASN A 68 0.29 -3.09 22.47
CA ASN A 68 1.03 -3.61 21.32
C ASN A 68 0.15 -3.74 20.06
N ILE A 69 -1.10 -4.18 20.23
CA ILE A 69 -2.04 -4.32 19.13
C ILE A 69 -2.56 -2.95 18.69
N ASP A 70 -2.79 -2.04 19.63
CA ASP A 70 -3.21 -0.66 19.35
C ASP A 70 -2.13 0.08 18.55
N LYS A 71 -0.85 -0.12 18.91
CA LYS A 71 0.28 0.41 18.14
C LYS A 71 0.32 -0.18 16.73
N LEU A 72 0.12 -1.49 16.59
CA LEU A 72 0.08 -2.15 15.28
C LEU A 72 -1.07 -1.60 14.41
N ALA A 73 -2.25 -1.40 15.00
CA ALA A 73 -3.40 -0.81 14.34
C ALA A 73 -3.12 0.62 13.85
N GLY A 74 -2.45 1.45 14.65
CA GLY A 74 -2.06 2.82 14.27
C GLY A 74 -0.97 2.92 13.19
N GLN A 75 -0.21 1.84 12.96
CA GLN A 75 0.82 1.76 11.93
C GLN A 75 0.33 1.09 10.63
N GLY A 76 -0.87 0.53 10.64
CA GLY A 76 -1.41 -0.27 9.56
C GLY A 76 -2.79 0.17 9.10
N VAL A 77 -3.55 -0.78 8.55
CA VAL A 77 -4.92 -0.58 8.12
C VAL A 77 -5.84 -1.43 8.99
N VAL A 78 -6.86 -0.79 9.56
CA VAL A 78 -7.90 -1.45 10.36
C VAL A 78 -9.13 -1.66 9.49
N PHE A 79 -9.58 -2.90 9.37
CA PHE A 79 -10.83 -3.24 8.69
C PHE A 79 -11.96 -3.29 9.71
N THR A 80 -12.89 -2.33 9.63
CA THR A 80 -14.01 -2.19 10.59
C THR A 80 -15.23 -3.06 10.28
N ASN A 81 -15.21 -3.85 9.21
CA ASN A 81 -16.32 -4.72 8.81
C ASN A 81 -15.81 -6.09 8.38
N VAL A 82 -15.21 -6.82 9.33
CA VAL A 82 -14.73 -8.20 9.12
C VAL A 82 -15.63 -9.15 9.89
N TYR A 83 -16.14 -10.17 9.21
CA TYR A 83 -17.05 -11.16 9.80
C TYR A 83 -16.38 -12.53 9.86
N ALA A 84 -16.58 -13.23 10.96
CA ALA A 84 -16.26 -14.66 11.02
C ALA A 84 -17.21 -15.40 10.06
N ASN A 85 -16.64 -16.18 9.15
CA ASN A 85 -17.43 -16.91 8.15
C ASN A 85 -18.12 -18.16 8.72
N ALA A 86 -17.81 -18.53 9.96
CA ALA A 86 -18.49 -19.59 10.69
C ALA A 86 -18.50 -19.31 12.21
N PRO A 87 -19.51 -19.80 12.94
CA PRO A 87 -19.63 -19.58 14.38
C PRO A 87 -18.78 -20.54 15.24
N ASN A 88 -17.94 -21.39 14.64
CA ASN A 88 -17.12 -22.38 15.34
C ASN A 88 -15.65 -22.27 14.90
N CYS A 89 -14.72 -22.53 15.82
CA CYS A 89 -13.27 -22.45 15.60
C CYS A 89 -12.79 -23.38 14.46
N ALA A 90 -13.31 -24.61 14.38
CA ALA A 90 -12.93 -25.58 13.36
C ALA A 90 -13.26 -25.13 11.92
N PRO A 91 -14.51 -24.75 11.60
CA PRO A 91 -14.83 -24.23 10.27
C PRO A 91 -14.12 -22.90 9.99
N THR A 92 -13.98 -21.99 10.95
CA THR A 92 -13.27 -20.71 10.72
C THR A 92 -11.81 -20.94 10.31
N ARG A 93 -11.09 -21.85 10.98
CA ARG A 93 -9.72 -22.24 10.59
C ARG A 93 -9.66 -22.91 9.23
N ALA A 94 -10.62 -23.79 8.93
CA ALA A 94 -10.67 -24.47 7.64
C ALA A 94 -10.86 -23.49 6.48
N ILE A 95 -11.73 -22.49 6.62
CA ILE A 95 -11.93 -21.44 5.62
C ILE A 95 -10.64 -20.66 5.42
N LEU A 96 -9.95 -20.31 6.51
CA LEU A 96 -8.70 -19.56 6.45
C LEU A 96 -7.59 -20.32 5.70
N MET A 97 -7.45 -21.62 5.97
CA MET A 97 -6.42 -22.45 5.33
C MET A 97 -6.75 -22.80 3.87
N THR A 98 -8.04 -22.93 3.54
CA THR A 98 -8.47 -23.43 2.22
C THR A 98 -8.92 -22.33 1.27
N GLY A 99 -9.26 -21.14 1.77
CA GLY A 99 -9.91 -20.07 1.00
C GLY A 99 -11.30 -20.44 0.47
N LYS A 100 -11.92 -21.50 1.02
CA LYS A 100 -13.21 -22.03 0.57
C LYS A 100 -14.28 -21.76 1.63
N TYR A 101 -15.53 -21.56 1.21
CA TYR A 101 -16.68 -21.52 2.12
C TYR A 101 -16.96 -22.89 2.73
N THR A 102 -17.68 -22.92 3.86
CA THR A 102 -17.99 -24.14 4.64
C THR A 102 -18.50 -25.32 3.80
N PRO A 103 -19.49 -25.15 2.90
CA PRO A 103 -19.97 -26.27 2.10
C PRO A 103 -18.94 -26.86 1.14
N ARG A 104 -17.87 -26.12 0.81
CA ARG A 104 -16.81 -26.56 -0.12
C ARG A 104 -15.62 -27.24 0.54
N HIS A 105 -15.44 -27.09 1.85
CA HIS A 105 -14.39 -27.78 2.60
C HIS A 105 -14.95 -28.82 3.57
N GLU A 106 -16.28 -28.90 3.73
CA GLU A 106 -16.99 -29.98 4.44
C GLU A 106 -16.64 -30.14 5.93
N ILE A 107 -16.01 -29.13 6.53
CA ILE A 107 -15.72 -29.08 7.97
C ILE A 107 -16.80 -28.22 8.59
N TYR A 108 -17.81 -28.84 9.19
CA TYR A 108 -18.97 -28.13 9.73
C TYR A 108 -18.86 -27.83 11.23
N GLY A 109 -18.04 -28.59 11.95
CA GLY A 109 -17.85 -28.50 13.39
C GLY A 109 -17.99 -29.88 14.06
N SER A 110 -17.35 -30.02 15.21
CA SER A 110 -17.58 -31.10 16.18
C SER A 110 -18.43 -30.59 17.33
#